data_AF-A0A1I6RR70-F1
#
_entry.id   AF-A0A1I6RR70-F1
#
_cell.length_a   1.000
_cell.length_b   1.000
_cell.length_c   1.000
_cell.angle_alpha   90.00
_cell.angle_beta   90.00
_cell.angle_gamma   90.00
#
_symmetry.space_group_name_H-M   'P 1'
#
loop_
_entity.id
_entity.type
_entity.pdbx_description
1 polymer ?
#
loop_
_entity_poly.entity_id
_entity_poly.type
_entity_poly.pdbx_seq_one_letter_code
_entity_poly.pdbx_strand_id
1 'polypeptide(L)'
;MEMISDFFTQLISAFARLVTTGFIVWMAFVVFIFFKELFTPGDIRIREYLYRVWRRLILAFELTSYGGIVVAGYLLVRGGEEGEALLNSLLLVWALVGSWFFMRLRLRAGLRKKQREPNNSEG
;
A
#
# COMPACT_ATOMS: atom_id res chain seq x y z
N MET A 1 -14.36 -18.18 -24.98
CA MET A 1 -13.72 -16.84 -24.97
C MET A 1 -14.23 -15.98 -23.81
N GLU A 2 -15.51 -16.09 -23.43
CA GLU A 2 -16.07 -15.38 -22.26
C GLU A 2 -15.37 -15.68 -20.93
N MET A 3 -15.10 -16.95 -20.61
CA MET A 3 -14.43 -17.32 -19.35
C MET A 3 -13.06 -16.63 -19.13
N ILE A 4 -12.26 -16.48 -20.19
CA ILE A 4 -10.95 -15.82 -20.11
C ILE A 4 -11.15 -14.31 -19.93
N SER A 5 -12.09 -13.72 -20.66
CA SER A 5 -12.44 -12.30 -20.53
C SER A 5 -12.93 -11.95 -19.12
N ASP A 6 -13.81 -12.79 -18.56
CA ASP A 6 -14.35 -12.60 -17.21
C ASP A 6 -13.25 -12.73 -16.15
N PHE A 7 -12.34 -13.70 -16.31
CA PHE A 7 -11.18 -13.84 -15.44
C PHE A 7 -10.29 -12.59 -15.46
N PHE A 8 -9.90 -12.08 -16.63
CA PHE A 8 -9.07 -10.87 -16.73
C PHE A 8 -9.79 -9.63 -16.20
N THR A 9 -11.10 -9.53 -16.43
CA THR A 9 -11.94 -8.45 -15.90
C THR A 9 -11.94 -8.46 -14.38
N GLN A 10 -12.12 -9.63 -13.76
CA GLN A 10 -12.09 -9.76 -12.31
C GLN A 10 -10.68 -9.56 -11.74
N LEU A 11 -9.63 -10.00 -12.45
CA LEU A 11 -8.24 -9.79 -12.07
C LEU A 11 -7.90 -8.30 -12.02
N ILE A 12 -8.28 -7.55 -13.06
CA ILE A 12 -8.09 -6.11 -13.15
C ILE A 12 -8.95 -5.39 -12.12
N SER A 13 -10.20 -5.83 -11.91
CA SER A 13 -11.11 -5.27 -10.91
C SER A 13 -10.55 -5.41 -9.49
N ALA A 14 -10.04 -6.60 -9.13
CA ALA A 14 -9.41 -6.85 -7.84
C ALA A 14 -8.16 -5.97 -7.63
N PHE A 15 -7.32 -5.84 -8.67
CA PHE A 15 -6.17 -4.93 -8.64
C PHE A 15 -6.60 -3.48 -8.45
N ALA A 16 -7.57 -3.01 -9.23
CA ALA A 16 -8.08 -1.65 -9.18
C ALA A 16 -8.69 -1.32 -7.81
N ARG A 17 -9.41 -2.25 -7.18
CA ARG A 17 -9.95 -2.08 -5.82
C ARG A 17 -8.83 -1.87 -4.80
N LEU A 18 -7.76 -2.66 -4.86
CA LEU A 18 -6.61 -2.50 -3.97
C LEU A 18 -5.89 -1.16 -4.18
N VAL A 19 -5.62 -0.80 -5.44
CA VAL A 19 -4.96 0.47 -5.77
C VAL A 19 -5.81 1.67 -5.33
N THR A 20 -7.11 1.63 -5.63
CA THR A 20 -8.06 2.69 -5.26
C THR A 20 -8.14 2.83 -3.74
N THR A 21 -8.24 1.71 -3.01
CA THR A 21 -8.27 1.73 -1.55
C THR A 21 -6.97 2.30 -0.99
N GLY A 22 -5.82 1.93 -1.54
CA GLY A 22 -4.52 2.46 -1.13
C GLY A 22 -4.41 3.97 -1.36
N PHE A 23 -4.96 4.44 -2.48
CA PHE A 23 -5.02 5.86 -2.78
C PHE A 23 -5.95 6.62 -1.81
N ILE A 24 -7.09 6.05 -1.45
CA ILE A 24 -8.02 6.63 -0.46
C ILE A 24 -7.34 6.75 0.91
N VAL A 25 -6.70 5.67 1.38
CA VAL A 25 -5.94 5.65 2.65
C VAL A 25 -4.83 6.70 2.60
N TRP A 26 -4.10 6.80 1.49
CA TRP A 26 -3.07 7.81 1.32
C TRP A 26 -3.63 9.24 1.36
N MET A 27 -4.76 9.49 0.68
CA MET A 27 -5.41 10.79 0.70
C MET A 27 -5.82 11.20 2.10
N ALA A 28 -6.32 10.27 2.92
CA ALA A 28 -6.61 10.54 4.33
C ALA A 28 -5.34 10.99 5.10
N PHE A 29 -4.18 10.36 4.84
CA PHE A 29 -2.91 10.80 5.42
C PHE A 29 -2.47 12.18 4.95
N VAL A 30 -2.68 12.51 3.67
CA VAL A 30 -2.34 13.82 3.10
C VAL A 30 -3.21 14.91 3.74
N VAL A 31 -4.52 14.70 3.79
CA VAL A 31 -5.46 15.62 4.44
C VAL A 31 -5.08 15.84 5.90
N PHE A 32 -4.76 14.77 6.64
CA PHE A 32 -4.33 14.87 8.03
C PHE A 32 -3.07 15.73 8.21
N ILE A 33 -2.09 15.63 7.30
CA ILE A 33 -0.89 16.48 7.37
C ILE A 33 -1.24 17.93 7.06
N PHE A 34 -2.02 18.17 6.00
CA PHE A 34 -2.45 19.51 5.64
C PHE A 34 -3.17 20.19 6.80
N PHE A 35 -4.08 19.49 7.47
CA PHE A 35 -4.73 19.98 8.68
C PHE A 35 -3.69 20.35 9.75
N LYS A 36 -2.73 19.47 10.03
CA LYS A 36 -1.69 19.73 11.04
C LYS A 36 -0.81 20.94 10.69
N GLU A 37 -0.46 21.12 9.42
CA GLU A 37 0.36 22.24 8.96
C GLU A 37 -0.41 23.56 8.90
N LEU A 38 -1.71 23.54 8.59
CA LEU A 38 -2.60 24.72 8.68
C LEU A 38 -2.62 25.34 10.08
N PHE A 39 -2.45 24.53 11.14
CA PHE A 39 -2.40 24.99 12.53
C PHE A 39 -0.98 25.18 13.08
N THR A 40 0.07 24.96 12.27
CA THR A 40 1.46 25.13 12.72
C THR A 40 2.07 26.36 12.04
N PRO A 41 2.37 27.45 12.77
CA PRO A 41 3.06 28.60 12.18
C PRO A 41 4.51 28.20 11.83
N GLY A 42 4.82 28.15 10.54
CA GLY A 42 6.15 27.78 10.05
C GLY A 42 6.25 27.82 8.52
N ASP A 43 7.45 28.10 8.03
CA ASP A 43 7.75 28.25 6.61
C ASP A 43 7.62 26.91 5.87
N ILE A 44 6.78 26.86 4.82
CA ILE A 44 6.47 25.60 4.11
C ILE A 44 7.63 25.26 3.17
N ARG A 45 8.52 24.38 3.61
CA ARG A 45 9.56 23.80 2.75
C ARG A 45 8.96 22.70 1.86
N ILE A 46 8.51 23.09 0.66
CA ILE A 46 7.85 22.22 -0.34
C ILE A 46 8.64 20.92 -0.59
N ARG A 47 9.99 20.98 -0.65
CA ARG A 47 10.83 19.79 -0.89
C ARG A 47 10.72 18.74 0.23
N GLU A 48 10.78 19.18 1.49
CA GLU A 48 10.62 18.27 2.64
C GLU A 48 9.19 17.75 2.75
N TYR A 49 8.22 18.59 2.42
CA TYR A 49 6.82 18.22 2.35
C TYR A 49 6.57 17.11 1.32
N LEU A 50 7.03 17.30 0.08
CA LEU A 50 6.84 16.33 -1.01
C LEU A 50 7.52 14.99 -0.70
N TYR A 51 8.69 15.01 -0.07
CA TYR A 51 9.37 13.79 0.38
C TYR A 51 8.57 13.06 1.47
N ARG A 52 7.99 13.80 2.43
CA ARG A 52 7.16 13.24 3.50
C ARG A 52 5.87 12.63 2.96
N VAL A 53 5.21 13.32 2.03
CA VAL A 53 4.00 12.84 1.34
C VAL A 53 4.28 11.58 0.53
N TRP A 54 5.39 11.56 -0.23
CA TRP A 54 5.80 10.40 -1.00
C TRP A 54 6.13 9.19 -0.12
N ARG A 55 6.83 9.40 1.01
CA ARG A 55 7.12 8.32 1.95
C ARG A 55 5.83 7.74 2.55
N ARG A 56 4.83 8.57 2.81
CA ARG A 56 3.52 8.13 3.32
C ARG A 56 2.67 7.43 2.26
N LEU A 57 2.84 7.74 0.97
CA LEU A 57 2.24 6.98 -0.12
C LEU A 57 2.64 5.50 -0.03
N ILE A 58 3.95 5.25 0.06
CA ILE A 58 4.47 3.88 0.17
C ILE A 58 3.90 3.17 1.41
N LEU A 59 3.85 3.86 2.56
CA LEU A 59 3.28 3.31 3.79
C LEU A 59 1.77 3.02 3.67
N ALA A 60 1.01 3.87 2.98
CA ALA A 60 -0.42 3.67 2.78
C ALA A 60 -0.68 2.44 1.91
N PHE A 61 0.11 2.22 0.86
CA PHE A 61 0.01 1.02 0.04
C PHE A 61 0.50 -0.25 0.78
N GLU A 62 1.51 -0.15 1.63
CA GLU A 62 1.96 -1.23 2.52
C GLU A 62 0.82 -1.61 3.49
N LEU A 63 0.21 -0.62 4.16
CA LEU A 63 -0.91 -0.81 5.06
C LEU A 63 -2.13 -1.41 4.34
N THR A 64 -2.40 -0.95 3.13
CA THR A 64 -3.52 -1.46 2.31
C THR A 64 -3.28 -2.89 1.85
N SER A 65 -2.04 -3.26 1.55
CA SER A 65 -1.70 -4.65 1.19
C SER A 65 -1.89 -5.58 2.39
N TYR A 66 -1.41 -5.19 3.57
CA TYR A 66 -1.62 -5.98 4.80
C TYR A 66 -3.09 -6.04 5.23
N GLY A 67 -3.78 -4.90 5.22
CA GLY A 67 -5.21 -4.84 5.50
C GLY A 67 -6.03 -5.61 4.47
N GLY A 68 -5.63 -5.56 3.20
CA GLY A 68 -6.25 -6.31 2.11
C GLY A 68 -6.19 -7.82 2.30
N ILE A 69 -5.09 -8.36 2.86
CA ILE A 69 -5.00 -9.79 3.20
C ILE A 69 -6.06 -10.15 4.25
N VAL A 70 -6.17 -9.34 5.31
CA VAL A 70 -7.11 -9.59 6.42
C VAL A 70 -8.55 -9.47 5.94
N VAL A 71 -8.87 -8.40 5.19
CA VAL A 71 -10.23 -8.14 4.68
C VAL A 71 -10.63 -9.19 3.64
N ALA A 72 -9.77 -9.51 2.67
CA ALA A 72 -10.06 -10.54 1.67
C ALA A 72 -10.24 -11.92 2.32
N GLY A 73 -9.38 -12.27 3.28
CA GLY A 73 -9.49 -13.52 4.03
C GLY A 73 -10.80 -13.60 4.83
N TYR A 74 -11.19 -12.50 5.47
CA TYR A 74 -12.46 -12.41 6.19
C TYR A 74 -13.67 -12.57 5.24
N LEU A 75 -13.65 -11.90 4.08
CA LEU A 75 -14.73 -12.01 3.08
C LEU A 75 -14.85 -13.41 2.49
N LEU A 76 -13.73 -14.12 2.30
CA LEU A 76 -13.72 -15.50 1.83
C LEU A 76 -14.30 -16.45 2.88
N VAL A 77 -13.91 -16.32 4.15
CA VAL A 77 -14.37 -17.21 5.24
C VAL A 77 -15.85 -17.01 5.55
N ARG A 78 -16.37 -15.79 5.39
CA ARG A 78 -17.79 -15.48 5.70
C ARG A 78 -18.76 -16.00 4.64
N GLY A 79 -18.28 -16.62 3.56
CA GLY A 79 -19.12 -17.15 2.49
C GLY A 79 -19.75 -16.04 1.67
N GLY A 80 -18.92 -15.16 1.08
CA GLY A 80 -19.39 -14.23 0.07
C GLY A 80 -20.18 -14.94 -1.03
N GLU A 81 -21.14 -14.24 -1.65
CA GLU A 81 -21.97 -14.77 -2.74
C GLU A 81 -21.10 -15.53 -3.75
N GLU A 82 -21.55 -16.69 -4.24
CA GLU A 82 -20.73 -17.60 -5.07
C GLU A 82 -20.11 -16.90 -6.30
N GLY A 83 -20.74 -15.81 -6.78
CA GLY A 83 -20.21 -14.95 -7.85
C GLY A 83 -19.03 -14.05 -7.47
N GLU A 84 -18.78 -13.81 -6.18
CA GLU A 84 -17.68 -12.96 -5.68
C GLU A 84 -16.48 -13.74 -5.15
N ALA A 85 -16.58 -15.07 -5.01
CA ALA A 85 -15.49 -15.89 -4.51
C ALA A 85 -14.21 -15.78 -5.37
N LEU A 86 -14.37 -15.73 -6.70
CA LEU A 86 -13.25 -15.56 -7.63
C LEU A 86 -12.61 -14.16 -7.47
N LEU A 87 -13.41 -13.10 -7.36
CA LEU A 87 -12.90 -11.75 -7.13
C LEU A 87 -12.17 -11.64 -5.79
N ASN A 88 -12.74 -12.18 -4.72
CA ASN A 88 -12.17 -12.09 -3.37
C ASN A 88 -10.87 -12.89 -3.24
N SER A 89 -10.78 -14.06 -3.90
CA SER A 89 -9.53 -14.82 -3.97
C SER A 89 -8.46 -14.09 -4.79
N LEU A 90 -8.81 -13.46 -5.91
CA LEU A 90 -7.89 -12.62 -6.69
C LEU A 90 -7.43 -11.39 -5.89
N LEU A 91 -8.31 -10.80 -5.07
CA LEU A 91 -7.95 -9.71 -4.18
C LEU A 91 -6.93 -10.16 -3.14
N LEU A 92 -7.12 -11.34 -2.54
CA LEU A 92 -6.16 -11.95 -1.62
C LEU A 92 -4.79 -12.16 -2.31
N VAL A 93 -4.79 -12.70 -3.54
CA VAL A 93 -3.55 -12.92 -4.32
C VAL A 93 -2.84 -11.59 -4.55
N TRP A 94 -3.54 -10.56 -5.00
CA TRP A 94 -2.94 -9.24 -5.21
C TRP A 94 -2.44 -8.62 -3.89
N ALA A 95 -3.16 -8.80 -2.79
CA ALA A 95 -2.74 -8.30 -1.48
C ALA A 95 -1.47 -9.00 -0.98
N LEU A 96 -1.32 -10.31 -1.23
CA LEU A 96 -0.11 -11.07 -0.95
C LEU A 96 1.07 -10.62 -1.83
N VAL A 97 0.84 -10.42 -3.14
CA VAL A 97 1.87 -9.92 -4.06
C VAL A 97 2.33 -8.52 -3.66
N GLY A 98 1.39 -7.63 -3.30
CA GLY A 98 1.68 -6.29 -2.79
C GLY A 98 2.50 -6.34 -1.50
N SER A 99 2.05 -7.14 -0.53
CA SER A 99 2.76 -7.37 0.74
C SER A 99 4.20 -7.84 0.52
N TRP A 100 4.41 -8.82 -0.37
CA TRP A 100 5.74 -9.30 -0.74
C TRP A 100 6.60 -8.20 -1.39
N PHE A 101 6.02 -7.42 -2.30
CA PHE A 101 6.69 -6.32 -2.98
C PHE A 101 7.15 -5.25 -1.98
N PHE A 102 6.28 -4.82 -1.07
CA PHE A 102 6.63 -3.83 -0.05
C PHE A 102 7.66 -4.35 0.95
N MET A 103 7.59 -5.63 1.32
CA MET A 103 8.61 -6.26 2.16
C MET A 103 10.00 -6.21 1.50
N ARG A 104 10.09 -6.54 0.20
CA ARG A 104 11.32 -6.43 -0.59
C ARG A 104 11.83 -4.98 -0.68
N LEU A 105 10.93 -4.02 -0.85
CA LEU A 105 11.26 -2.60 -0.93
C LEU A 105 11.84 -2.09 0.39
N ARG A 106 11.27 -2.52 1.53
CA ARG A 106 11.75 -2.22 2.88
C ARG A 106 13.12 -2.84 3.16
N LEU A 107 13.34 -4.09 2.75
CA LEU A 107 14.64 -4.76 2.86
C LEU A 107 15.72 -4.00 2.08
N ARG A 108 15.44 -3.57 0.85
CA ARG A 108 16.39 -2.77 0.04
C ARG A 108 16.67 -1.41 0.69
N ALA A 109 15.64 -0.74 1.22
CA ALA A 109 15.81 0.54 1.91
C ALA A 109 16.64 0.40 3.21
N GLY A 110 16.43 -0.67 3.98
CA GLY A 110 17.18 -0.98 5.20
C GLY A 110 18.65 -1.33 4.94
N LEU A 111 18.92 -2.15 3.93
CA LEU A 111 20.29 -2.51 3.54
C LEU A 111 21.10 -1.30 3.06
N ARG A 112 20.46 -0.37 2.33
CA ARG A 112 21.11 0.87 1.87
C ARG A 112 21.44 1.83 3.03
N LYS A 113 20.70 1.77 4.14
CA LYS A 113 21.02 2.51 5.37
C LYS A 113 22.20 1.86 6.10
N LYS A 114 22.21 0.53 6.21
CA LYS A 114 23.29 -0.25 6.86
C LYS A 114 24.64 -0.11 6.15
N GLN A 115 24.65 0.00 4.82
CA GLN A 115 25.87 0.27 4.04
C GLN A 115 26.43 1.69 4.17
N ARG A 116 25.70 2.64 4.75
CA ARG A 116 26.21 3.99 5.07
C ARG A 116 26.79 4.10 6.48
N GLU A 117 26.72 3.03 7.27
CA GLU A 117 27.29 2.93 8.61
C GLU A 117 28.51 1.95 8.71
N PRO A 118 29.47 1.92 7.77
CA PRO A 118 30.81 1.46 8.11
C PRO A 118 31.73 2.68 8.23
N ASN A 119 32.50 2.75 9.31
CA ASN A 119 33.58 3.71 9.56
C ASN A 119 33.22 4.97 10.40
N ASN A 120 32.65 4.78 11.59
CA ASN A 120 32.82 5.76 12.67
C ASN A 120 32.96 5.07 14.04
N SER A 121 33.66 3.94 14.06
CA SER A 121 33.93 3.16 15.26
C SER A 121 35.34 2.56 15.23
N GLU A 122 36.33 3.37 14.85
CA GLU A 122 37.73 3.17 15.23
C GLU A 122 38.28 4.54 15.63
N GLY A 123 38.24 4.81 16.93
CA GLY A 123 39.00 5.83 17.63
C GLY A 123 39.82 5.15 18.70
#